data_AF-A0A7R7DJ13-F1
#
_entry.id   AF-A0A7R7DJ13-F1
#
_cell.length_a   1.000
_cell.length_b   1.000
_cell.length_c   1.000
_cell.angle_alpha   90.00
_cell.angle_beta   90.00
_cell.angle_gamma   90.00
#
_symmetry.space_group_name_H-M   'P 1'
#
loop_
_entity.id
_entity.type
_entity.pdbx_description
1 polymer ?
#
loop_
_entity_poly.entity_id
_entity_poly.type
_entity_poly.pdbx_seq_one_letter_code
_entity_poly.pdbx_strand_id
1 'polypeptide(L)'
;MAHGYPYSDLPDFLRRLEKAGELKRVSVPVDPTLEISEITQRVVRAGGPALLFERPTRGDMPVLMNLFGTRRRTSLALGYATSTRSATGSPSWSGWSCRPAWAASGARWASSASSSRCRRST
;
A
#
# COMPACT_ATOMS: atom_id res chain seq x y z
N MET A 1 -17.10 11.58 -23.31
CA MET A 1 -15.63 11.78 -23.32
C MET A 1 -15.03 10.67 -22.49
N ALA A 2 -14.34 9.71 -23.12
CA ALA A 2 -13.67 8.64 -22.39
C ALA A 2 -12.35 9.20 -21.85
N HIS A 3 -12.31 9.50 -20.56
CA HIS A 3 -11.06 9.94 -19.92
C HIS A 3 -10.07 8.78 -19.95
N GLY A 4 -8.84 9.03 -20.40
CA GLY A 4 -7.74 8.04 -20.46
C GLY A 4 -7.23 7.56 -19.10
N TYR A 5 -8.03 7.70 -18.04
CA TYR A 5 -7.72 7.29 -16.68
C TYR A 5 -8.78 6.30 -16.18
N PRO A 6 -8.38 5.30 -15.38
CA PRO A 6 -9.30 4.24 -14.93
C PRO A 6 -10.41 4.74 -13.99
N TYR A 7 -10.27 5.92 -13.39
CA TYR A 7 -11.24 6.52 -12.47
C TYR A 7 -11.36 8.02 -12.73
N SER A 8 -12.54 8.58 -12.54
CA SER A 8 -12.80 10.03 -12.69
C SER A 8 -12.32 10.84 -11.48
N ASP A 9 -12.40 10.25 -10.29
CA ASP A 9 -12.14 10.90 -9.00
C ASP A 9 -11.82 9.87 -7.91
N LEU A 10 -11.40 10.36 -6.74
CA LEU A 10 -11.08 9.50 -5.60
C LEU A 10 -12.31 8.70 -5.10
N PRO A 11 -13.51 9.30 -4.89
CA PRO A 11 -14.71 8.54 -4.54
C PRO A 11 -15.03 7.38 -5.48
N ASP A 12 -14.80 7.53 -6.78
CA ASP A 12 -14.99 6.47 -7.76
C ASP A 12 -14.01 5.31 -7.55
N PHE A 13 -12.75 5.63 -7.28
CA PHE A 13 -11.76 4.64 -6.89
C PHE A 13 -12.14 3.96 -5.55
N LEU A 14 -12.64 4.70 -4.57
CA LEU A 14 -13.10 4.12 -3.30
C LEU A 14 -14.25 3.13 -3.48
N ARG A 15 -15.25 3.46 -4.32
CA ARG A 15 -16.33 2.53 -4.68
C ARG A 15 -15.78 1.25 -5.32
N ARG A 16 -14.73 1.35 -6.14
CA ARG A 16 -14.06 0.18 -6.72
C ARG A 16 -13.38 -0.69 -5.67
N LEU A 17 -12.76 -0.09 -4.66
CA LEU A 17 -12.13 -0.80 -3.54
C LEU A 17 -13.16 -1.45 -2.62
N GLU A 18 -14.29 -0.80 -2.33
CA GLU A 18 -15.40 -1.39 -1.58
C GLU A 18 -15.94 -2.65 -2.28
N LYS A 19 -16.19 -2.56 -3.60
CA LYS A 19 -16.59 -3.71 -4.42
C LYS A 19 -15.54 -4.84 -4.42
N ALA A 20 -14.26 -4.51 -4.26
CA ALA A 20 -13.18 -5.48 -4.21
C ALA A 20 -12.96 -6.12 -2.83
N GLY A 21 -13.67 -5.66 -1.80
CA GLY A 21 -13.43 -6.01 -0.40
C GLY A 21 -12.12 -5.44 0.17
N GLU A 22 -11.53 -4.43 -0.48
CA GLU A 22 -10.25 -3.83 -0.12
C GLU A 22 -10.41 -2.51 0.67
N LEU A 23 -11.64 -2.05 0.91
CA LEU A 23 -11.94 -0.88 1.75
C LEU A 23 -12.87 -1.27 2.89
N LYS A 24 -12.55 -0.81 4.10
CA LYS A 24 -13.41 -0.90 5.28
C LYS A 24 -13.70 0.51 5.80
N ARG A 25 -14.99 0.82 5.97
CA ARG A 25 -15.46 2.06 6.58
C ARG A 25 -15.57 1.87 8.09
N VAL A 26 -15.07 2.83 8.85
CA VAL A 26 -15.11 2.90 10.31
C VAL A 26 -15.94 4.11 10.68
N SER A 27 -17.19 3.86 11.09
CA SER A 27 -18.16 4.89 11.48
C SER A 27 -18.15 5.18 12.99
N VAL A 28 -17.44 4.35 13.76
CA VAL A 28 -17.22 4.58 15.20
C VAL A 28 -16.34 5.82 15.37
N PRO A 29 -16.63 6.70 16.33
CA PRO A 29 -15.74 7.81 16.64
C PRO A 29 -14.35 7.32 17.08
N VAL A 30 -13.28 7.80 16.44
CA VAL A 30 -11.87 7.41 16.74
C VAL A 30 -11.02 8.67 16.94
N ASP A 31 -10.14 8.69 17.95
CA ASP A 31 -9.22 9.81 18.15
C ASP A 31 -8.13 9.85 17.05
N PRO A 32 -8.01 10.95 16.29
CA PRO A 32 -6.91 11.08 15.33
C PRO A 32 -5.54 11.10 16.02
N THR A 33 -5.48 11.43 17.31
CA THR A 33 -4.27 11.42 18.11
C THR A 33 -3.89 9.99 18.47
N LEU A 34 -2.99 9.41 17.69
CA LEU A 34 -2.37 8.09 17.87
C LEU A 34 -3.31 6.88 17.73
N GLU A 35 -4.60 6.96 18.02
CA GLU A 35 -5.53 5.82 17.91
C GLU A 35 -5.73 5.38 16.45
N ILE A 36 -6.05 6.32 15.55
CA ILE A 36 -6.13 6.03 14.10
C ILE A 36 -4.82 5.41 13.58
N SER A 37 -3.67 5.91 14.05
CA SER A 37 -2.36 5.43 13.61
C SER A 37 -2.05 4.02 14.11
N GLU A 38 -2.48 3.68 15.34
CA GLU A 38 -2.30 2.38 15.97
C GLU A 38 -3.15 1.32 15.26
N ILE A 39 -4.44 1.63 15.03
CA ILE A 39 -5.36 0.78 14.26
C ILE A 39 -4.78 0.52 12.86
N THR A 40 -4.34 1.59 12.18
CA THR A 40 -3.76 1.48 10.84
C THR A 40 -2.48 0.64 10.85
N GLN A 41 -1.63 0.80 11.85
CA GLN A 41 -0.38 0.03 11.96
C GLN A 41 -0.66 -1.47 12.08
N ARG A 42 -1.65 -1.88 12.89
CA ARG A 42 -2.06 -3.30 13.00
C ARG A 42 -2.57 -3.83 11.67
N VAL A 43 -3.44 -3.08 11.00
CA VAL A 43 -4.04 -3.48 9.72
C VAL A 43 -2.99 -3.60 8.62
N VAL A 44 -2.05 -2.64 8.52
CA VAL A 44 -0.96 -2.68 7.55
C VAL A 44 -0.06 -3.89 7.77
N ARG A 45 0.31 -4.20 9.02
CA ARG A 45 1.13 -5.38 9.36
C ARG A 45 0.45 -6.69 9.00
N ALA A 46 -0.87 -6.76 9.11
CA ALA A 46 -1.67 -7.92 8.70
C ALA A 46 -1.97 -7.97 7.19
N GLY A 47 -1.52 -6.99 6.40
CA GLY A 47 -1.89 -6.87 4.98
C GLY A 47 -3.38 -6.58 4.75
N GLY A 48 -4.09 -6.10 5.78
CA GLY A 48 -5.52 -5.86 5.77
C GLY A 48 -5.94 -4.64 4.92
N PRO A 49 -7.25 -4.37 4.81
CA PRO A 49 -7.84 -3.43 3.85
C PRO A 49 -7.44 -1.97 4.09
N ALA A 50 -7.74 -1.11 3.13
CA ALA A 50 -7.76 0.34 3.32
C ALA A 50 -8.85 0.70 4.36
N LEU A 51 -8.60 1.75 5.14
CA LEU A 51 -9.50 2.19 6.21
C LEU A 51 -9.98 3.61 5.92
N LEU A 52 -11.30 3.80 5.92
CA LEU A 52 -11.91 5.13 5.87
C LEU A 52 -12.56 5.41 7.22
N PHE A 53 -11.96 6.31 8.00
CA PHE A 53 -12.49 6.81 9.26
C PHE A 53 -13.41 7.99 8.97
N GLU A 54 -14.72 7.81 9.16
CA GLU A 54 -15.72 8.81 8.78
C GLU A 54 -15.96 9.85 9.88
N ARG A 55 -15.66 9.51 11.13
CA ARG A 55 -15.95 10.33 12.31
C ARG A 55 -14.74 10.42 13.23
N PRO A 56 -13.69 11.19 12.90
CA PRO A 56 -12.66 11.47 13.89
C PRO A 56 -13.27 12.25 15.08
N THR A 57 -12.82 11.99 16.31
CA THR A 57 -13.34 12.72 17.50
C THR A 57 -12.89 14.18 17.54
N ARG A 58 -11.87 14.54 16.74
CA ARG A 58 -11.35 15.89 16.59
C ARG A 58 -11.27 16.24 15.10
N GLY A 59 -11.92 17.34 14.72
CA GLY A 59 -12.03 17.79 13.33
C GLY A 59 -13.16 17.09 12.55
N ASP A 60 -13.51 17.66 11.40
CA ASP A 60 -14.67 17.22 10.60
C ASP A 60 -14.28 16.50 9.31
N MET A 61 -12.98 16.42 9.00
CA MET A 61 -12.48 15.81 7.77
C MET A 61 -12.28 14.30 7.93
N PRO A 62 -12.93 13.45 7.12
CA PRO A 62 -12.70 12.01 7.14
C PRO A 62 -11.23 11.66 6.82
N VAL A 63 -10.72 10.61 7.47
CA VAL A 63 -9.33 10.17 7.30
C VAL A 63 -9.29 8.85 6.56
N LEU A 64 -8.66 8.85 5.39
CA LEU A 64 -8.43 7.65 4.59
C LEU A 64 -6.99 7.18 4.77
N MET A 65 -6.80 5.94 5.21
CA MET A 65 -5.48 5.34 5.43
C MET A 65 -5.31 4.03 4.67
N ASN A 66 -4.05 3.65 4.46
CA ASN A 66 -3.67 2.37 3.84
C ASN A 66 -4.20 2.20 2.40
N LEU A 67 -4.34 3.29 1.62
CA LEU A 67 -4.94 3.23 0.29
C LEU A 67 -4.11 2.39 -0.72
N PHE A 68 -2.78 2.44 -0.61
CA PHE A 68 -1.84 1.76 -1.52
C PHE A 68 -0.97 0.70 -0.80
N GLY A 69 -1.42 0.18 0.34
CA GLY A 69 -0.59 -0.68 1.20
C GLY A 69 -0.32 -2.09 0.69
N THR A 70 -0.96 -2.51 -0.40
CA THR A 70 -0.70 -3.82 -1.03
C THR A 70 -0.55 -3.69 -2.54
N ARG A 71 0.20 -4.62 -3.14
CA ARG A 71 0.36 -4.69 -4.60
C ARG A 71 -0.98 -4.73 -5.33
N ARG A 72 -1.95 -5.50 -4.81
CA ARG A 72 -3.30 -5.62 -5.38
C ARG A 72 -4.01 -4.26 -5.44
N ARG A 73 -4.01 -3.49 -4.34
CA ARG A 73 -4.60 -2.14 -4.31
C ARG A 73 -3.90 -1.17 -5.25
N THR A 74 -2.57 -1.20 -5.30
CA THR A 74 -1.81 -0.32 -6.20
C THR A 74 -2.05 -0.68 -7.68
N SER A 75 -2.14 -1.97 -8.03
CA SER A 75 -2.50 -2.39 -9.39
C SER A 75 -3.90 -1.91 -9.76
N LEU A 76 -4.87 -2.02 -8.85
CA LEU A 76 -6.24 -1.52 -9.07
C LEU A 76 -6.26 -0.01 -9.30
N ALA A 77 -5.50 0.77 -8.53
CA ALA A 77 -5.39 2.22 -8.68
C ALA A 77 -4.87 2.63 -10.07
N LEU A 78 -3.95 1.84 -10.60
CA LEU A 78 -3.35 2.05 -11.92
C LEU A 78 -4.18 1.46 -13.07
N GLY A 79 -5.35 0.87 -12.79
CA GLY A 79 -6.23 0.29 -13.81
C GLY A 79 -5.78 -1.10 -14.32
N TYR A 80 -4.81 -1.73 -13.66
CA TYR A 80 -4.38 -3.08 -14.00
C TYR A 80 -5.19 -4.11 -13.22
N ALA A 81 -5.71 -5.12 -13.93
CA ALA A 81 -6.12 -6.35 -13.26
C ALA A 81 -4.87 -6.98 -12.64
N THR A 82 -4.93 -7.35 -11.35
CA THR A 82 -3.96 -8.30 -10.80
C THR A 82 -4.10 -9.57 -11.62
N SER A 83 -3.24 -9.73 -12.62
CA SER A 83 -2.89 -11.05 -13.09
C SER A 83 -2.15 -11.66 -11.92
N THR A 84 -2.85 -12.50 -11.16
CA THR A 84 -2.18 -13.55 -10.42
C THR A 84 -1.49 -14.38 -11.49
N ARG A 85 -0.30 -13.98 -11.89
CA ARG A 85 0.68 -14.93 -12.35
C ARG A 85 0.89 -15.80 -11.12
N SER A 86 0.22 -16.95 -11.10
CA SER A 86 0.73 -18.12 -10.41
C SER A 86 2.23 -18.10 -10.67
N ALA A 87 3.01 -18.15 -9.60
CA ALA A 87 4.47 -18.19 -9.68
C ALA A 87 4.91 -19.54 -10.27
N THR A 88 4.50 -19.85 -11.49
CA THR A 88 5.14 -20.79 -12.39
C THR A 88 5.98 -19.93 -13.31
N GLY A 89 7.09 -19.44 -12.76
CA GLY A 89 7.92 -18.43 -13.39
C GLY A 89 8.31 -17.33 -12.41
N SER A 90 9.08 -17.72 -11.38
CA SER A 90 10.14 -16.86 -10.87
C SER A 90 10.76 -16.08 -12.03
N PRO A 91 11.05 -14.77 -11.89
CA PRO A 91 12.09 -14.21 -12.73
C PRO A 91 13.32 -15.09 -12.48
N SER A 92 13.92 -15.69 -13.51
CA SER A 92 15.27 -16.20 -13.32
C SER A 92 16.11 -14.97 -12.98
N TRP A 93 16.48 -14.85 -11.71
CA TRP A 93 17.39 -13.84 -11.18
C TRP A 93 18.83 -14.11 -11.66
N SER A 94 19.02 -14.41 -12.94
CA SER A 94 20.31 -14.74 -13.53
C SER A 94 21.08 -13.52 -14.05
N GLY A 95 20.51 -12.31 -13.95
CA GLY A 95 21.17 -11.08 -14.43
C GLY A 95 21.10 -9.85 -13.52
N TRP A 96 20.43 -9.92 -12.37
CA TRP A 96 20.29 -8.78 -11.44
C TRP A 96 20.93 -9.14 -10.10
N SER A 97 22.22 -8.89 -9.96
CA SER A 97 22.92 -8.97 -8.68
C SER A 97 22.63 -7.72 -7.84
N CYS A 98 21.40 -7.57 -7.39
CA CYS A 98 21.06 -6.68 -6.28
C CYS A 98 20.48 -7.54 -5.17
N ARG A 99 21.35 -8.22 -4.45
CA ARG A 99 20.97 -8.79 -3.14
C ARG A 99 20.71 -7.60 -2.23
N PRO A 100 19.51 -7.46 -1.64
CA PRO A 100 19.31 -6.51 -0.56
C PRO A 100 20.27 -6.88 0.58
N ALA A 101 21.03 -5.92 1.09
CA ALA A 101 22.02 -6.15 2.15
C ALA A 101 21.42 -6.70 3.47
N TRP A 102 20.09 -6.76 3.60
CA TRP A 102 19.40 -7.24 4.80
C TRP A 102 19.06 -8.74 4.79
N ALA A 103 19.27 -9.45 3.68
CA ALA A 103 18.84 -10.86 3.55
C ALA A 103 19.82 -11.88 4.18
N ALA A 104 20.82 -11.45 4.94
CA ALA A 104 21.70 -12.34 5.67
C ALA A 104 21.94 -11.81 7.09
N SER A 105 21.54 -12.62 8.07
CA SER A 105 21.87 -12.57 9.51
C SER A 105 20.83 -11.88 10.39
N GLY A 106 20.25 -12.66 11.29
CA GLY A 106 19.39 -12.22 12.38
C GLY A 106 20.13 -11.40 13.43
N ALA A 107 20.55 -10.19 13.06
CA ALA A 107 21.22 -9.26 13.96
C ALA A 107 20.55 -7.87 13.93
N ARG A 108 20.39 -7.39 15.16
CA ARG A 108 20.05 -6.06 15.67
C ARG A 108 20.26 -4.87 14.73
N TRP A 109 19.24 -4.02 14.75
CA TRP A 109 19.13 -2.65 14.23
C TRP A 109 20.42 -1.80 14.31
N ALA A 110 20.75 -1.08 13.22
CA ALA A 110 21.60 0.10 13.26
C ALA A 110 21.18 1.10 12.17
N SER A 111 20.88 2.31 12.62
CA SER A 111 20.53 3.49 11.83
C SER A 111 21.73 3.96 10.99
N SER A 112 21.43 4.58 9.84
CA SER A 112 22.34 5.25 8.89
C SER A 112 23.00 4.37 7.83
N ALA A 113 22.53 4.53 6.59
CA ALA A 113 23.37 4.40 5.40
C ALA A 113 22.68 5.07 4.22
N SER A 114 23.16 6.27 3.95
CA SER A 114 22.91 7.13 2.81
C SER A 114 23.35 6.50 1.48
N SER A 115 22.80 7.07 0.41
CA SER A 115 23.36 7.14 -0.95
C SER A 115 23.40 5.85 -1.78
N SER A 116 22.32 5.69 -2.54
CA SER A 116 22.28 5.16 -3.90
C SER A 116 23.50 5.55 -4.76
N ARG A 117 24.17 4.56 -5.36
CA ARG A 117 24.98 4.77 -6.56
C ARG A 117 25.07 3.49 -7.41
N CYS A 118 24.02 3.22 -8.19
CA CYS A 118 24.13 2.32 -9.34
C CYS A 118 24.74 3.12 -10.50
N ARG A 119 26.00 2.84 -10.88
CA ARG A 119 26.54 3.26 -12.18
C ARG A 119 26.39 2.10 -13.15
N ARG A 120 25.86 2.41 -14.33
CA ARG A 120 25.78 1.54 -15.50
C ARG A 120 27.16 1.55 -16.17
N SER A 121 27.75 0.39 -16.40
CA SER A 121 28.86 0.23 -17.33
C SER A 121 28.29 -0.18 -18.69
N THR A 122 28.81 0.45 -19.74
CA THR A 122 28.59 0.13 -21.15
C THR A 122 28.97 -1.30 -21.46
#